data_AF-A0A9E3CU36-F1
#
_entry.id   AF-A0A9E3CU36-F1
#
_cell.length_a   1.000
_cell.length_b   1.000
_cell.length_c   1.000
_cell.angle_alpha   90.00
_cell.angle_beta   90.00
_cell.angle_gamma   90.00
#
_symmetry.space_group_name_H-M   'P 1'
#
loop_
_entity.id
_entity.type
_entity.pdbx_description
1 polymer ?
#
loop_
_entity_poly.entity_id
_entity_poly.type
_entity_poly.pdbx_seq_one_letter_code
_entity_poly.pdbx_strand_id
1 'polypeptide(L)'
;MRVCVLLLALALFYGYRACGPAKLSDDAPALTGLSAHAPSPSATTPTHVDFNTQVRPLLESKCSPCHFTGGTMYARLPFDRPETIEKLGTKLFTRIRDEKEQRLIRDFLAQQAEKGQDRP
;
A
#
# COMPACT_ATOMS: atom_id res chain seq x y z
N MET A 1 37.94 8.23 24.34
CA MET A 1 36.95 7.49 23.51
C MET A 1 35.53 7.56 24.08
N ARG A 2 35.27 7.18 25.34
CA ARG A 2 33.90 7.15 25.92
C ARG A 2 33.25 8.53 26.14
N VAL A 3 34.04 9.58 26.38
CA VAL A 3 33.54 10.96 26.58
C VAL A 3 33.12 11.63 25.25
N CYS A 4 33.76 11.28 24.13
CA CYS A 4 33.42 11.83 22.81
C CYS A 4 32.06 11.31 22.29
N VAL A 5 31.66 10.09 22.65
CA VAL A 5 30.36 9.52 22.25
C VAL A 5 29.21 10.22 22.97
N LEU A 6 29.39 10.64 24.23
CA LEU A 6 28.38 11.36 25.00
C LEU A 6 28.17 12.80 24.50
N LEU A 7 29.24 13.46 24.03
CA LEU A 7 29.14 14.81 23.45
C LEU A 7 28.44 14.82 22.08
N LEU A 8 28.61 13.77 21.27
CA LEU A 8 27.90 13.63 19.99
C LEU A 8 26.40 13.34 20.15
N ALA A 9 26.00 12.63 21.21
CA ALA A 9 24.59 12.32 21.48
C ALA A 9 23.79 13.54 21.97
N LEU A 10 24.40 14.48 22.71
CA LEU A 10 23.72 15.70 23.17
C LEU A 10 23.45 16.70 22.03
N ALA A 11 24.33 16.79 21.03
CA ALA A 11 24.17 17.70 19.89
C ALA A 11 23.01 17.29 18.96
N LEU A 12 22.74 16.00 18.83
CA LEU A 12 21.63 15.49 18.02
C LEU A 12 20.27 15.65 18.72
N PHE A 13 20.21 15.62 20.05
CA PHE A 13 18.95 15.84 20.79
C PHE A 13 18.53 17.32 20.85
N TYR A 14 19.48 18.26 20.84
CA TYR A 14 19.18 19.70 20.83
C TYR A 14 18.71 20.23 19.46
N GLY A 15 19.04 19.54 18.36
CA GLY A 15 18.68 19.95 16.99
C GLY A 15 17.20 19.73 16.60
N TYR A 16 16.44 18.91 17.33
CA TYR A 16 15.04 18.59 17.01
C TYR A 16 14.00 19.56 17.60
N ARG A 17 14.44 20.62 18.29
CA ARG A 17 13.55 21.54 19.03
C ARG A 17 13.40 22.94 18.42
N ALA A 18 13.84 23.14 17.17
CA ALA A 18 13.88 24.46 16.53
C ALA A 18 13.14 24.55 15.18
N CYS A 19 11.94 23.95 15.08
CA CYS A 19 10.93 24.38 14.09
C CYS A 19 9.53 24.22 14.69
N GLY A 20 9.02 25.28 15.32
CA GLY A 20 7.59 25.47 15.52
C GLY A 20 7.02 26.38 14.42
N PRO A 21 5.70 26.35 14.21
CA PRO A 21 5.01 27.61 14.04
C PRO A 21 3.81 27.74 15.00
N ALA A 22 3.75 28.91 15.64
CA ALA A 22 2.62 29.40 16.39
C ALA A 22 1.53 29.92 15.43
N LYS A 23 0.26 29.68 15.76
CA LYS A 23 -0.74 30.73 16.03
C LYS A 23 -2.11 30.14 16.35
N LEU A 24 -2.53 30.33 17.60
CA LEU A 24 -3.94 30.46 17.98
C LEU A 24 -4.35 31.89 17.60
N SER A 25 -5.43 32.03 16.83
CA SER A 25 -6.17 33.28 16.72
C SER A 25 -7.63 32.92 16.64
N ASP A 26 -8.33 33.22 17.73
CA ASP A 26 -9.77 33.36 17.81
C ASP A 26 -10.09 34.75 17.27
N ASP A 27 -10.96 34.83 16.25
CA ASP A 27 -11.92 35.93 16.06
C ASP A 27 -12.73 35.64 14.79
N ALA A 28 -14.04 35.44 14.99
CA ALA A 28 -15.03 35.43 13.93
C ALA A 28 -15.33 36.86 13.46
N PRO A 29 -15.73 37.05 12.20
CA PRO A 29 -17.15 37.32 11.99
C PRO A 29 -17.76 36.60 10.78
N ALA A 30 -19.07 36.39 10.87
CA ALA A 30 -19.91 35.95 9.77
C ALA A 30 -19.91 36.97 8.62
N LEU A 31 -19.83 36.48 7.37
CA LEU A 31 -20.85 36.61 6.31
C LEU A 31 -20.22 36.35 4.93
N THR A 32 -21.06 35.81 4.05
CA THR A 32 -20.94 35.71 2.58
C THR A 32 -20.11 34.55 2.01
N GLY A 33 -20.84 33.66 1.35
CA GLY A 33 -20.37 32.42 0.78
C GLY A 33 -19.34 32.60 -0.33
N LEU A 34 -18.32 31.75 -0.27
CA LEU A 34 -17.65 31.22 -1.44
C LEU A 34 -17.72 29.70 -1.27
N SER A 35 -18.41 29.04 -2.19
CA SER A 35 -18.45 27.59 -2.26
C SER A 35 -17.01 27.11 -2.47
N ALA A 36 -16.39 26.63 -1.39
CA ALA A 36 -15.11 25.97 -1.45
C ALA A 36 -15.34 24.65 -2.18
N HIS A 37 -15.16 24.67 -3.50
CA HIS A 37 -14.94 23.45 -4.26
C HIS A 37 -13.60 22.89 -3.77
N ALA A 38 -13.68 22.07 -2.72
CA ALA A 38 -12.56 21.25 -2.29
C ALA A 38 -12.02 20.55 -3.53
N PRO A 39 -10.69 20.57 -3.78
CA PRO A 39 -10.13 19.79 -4.87
C PRO A 39 -10.52 18.34 -4.61
N SER A 40 -11.46 17.83 -5.41
CA SER A 40 -11.75 16.42 -5.48
C SER A 40 -10.41 15.71 -5.65
N PRO A 41 -10.09 14.69 -4.83
CA PRO A 41 -8.86 13.93 -5.03
C PRO A 41 -8.90 13.44 -6.47
N SER A 42 -8.03 13.98 -7.32
CA SER A 42 -7.90 13.53 -8.69
C SER A 42 -7.63 12.04 -8.60
N ALA A 43 -8.62 11.24 -9.02
CA ALA A 43 -8.48 9.81 -9.12
C ALA A 43 -7.31 9.59 -10.08
N THR A 44 -6.14 9.32 -9.50
CA THR A 44 -5.00 8.84 -10.26
C THR A 44 -5.49 7.53 -10.83
N THR A 45 -5.71 7.50 -12.14
CA THR A 45 -6.07 6.29 -12.86
C THR A 45 -5.07 5.22 -12.42
N PRO A 46 -5.54 4.11 -11.82
CA PRO A 46 -4.62 3.10 -11.33
C PRO A 46 -3.77 2.65 -12.52
N THR A 47 -2.46 2.80 -12.37
CA THR A 47 -1.52 2.25 -13.34
C THR A 47 -1.79 0.76 -13.43
N HIS A 48 -1.99 0.25 -14.64
CA HIS A 48 -2.28 -1.17 -14.89
C HIS A 48 -1.28 -2.05 -14.11
N VAL A 49 -1.80 -3.03 -13.36
CA VAL A 49 -1.01 -3.93 -12.52
C VAL A 49 -0.74 -5.20 -13.31
N ASP A 50 0.52 -5.44 -13.64
CA ASP A 50 0.93 -6.65 -14.35
C ASP A 50 1.14 -7.81 -13.38
N PHE A 51 0.47 -8.93 -13.66
CA PHE A 51 0.53 -10.10 -12.80
C PHE A 51 1.95 -10.70 -12.72
N ASN A 52 2.65 -10.85 -13.84
CA ASN A 52 3.90 -11.60 -13.89
C ASN A 52 5.08 -10.85 -13.24
N THR A 53 5.06 -9.52 -13.35
CA THR A 53 6.16 -8.65 -12.91
C THR A 53 5.92 -8.03 -11.54
N GLN A 54 4.66 -7.89 -11.10
CA GLN A 54 4.35 -7.23 -9.82
C GLN A 54 3.72 -8.18 -8.80
N VAL A 55 2.66 -8.92 -9.17
CA VAL A 55 1.92 -9.76 -8.22
C VAL A 55 2.62 -11.10 -7.97
N ARG A 56 3.06 -11.77 -9.04
CA ARG A 56 3.68 -13.10 -8.96
C ARG A 56 4.95 -13.11 -8.10
N PRO A 57 5.91 -12.18 -8.24
CA PRO A 57 7.12 -12.19 -7.40
C PRO A 57 6.82 -11.97 -5.91
N LEU A 58 5.82 -11.16 -5.60
CA LEU A 58 5.34 -10.98 -4.22
C LEU A 58 4.82 -12.30 -3.65
N LEU A 59 3.96 -13.01 -4.39
CA LEU A 59 3.43 -14.30 -3.96
C LEU A 59 4.52 -15.38 -3.88
N GLU A 60 5.47 -15.37 -4.81
CA GLU A 60 6.61 -16.29 -4.80
C GLU A 60 7.45 -16.12 -3.54
N SER A 61 7.70 -14.87 -3.11
CA SER A 61 8.47 -14.60 -1.89
C SER A 61 7.80 -15.06 -0.58
N LYS A 62 6.47 -15.14 -0.54
CA LYS A 62 5.70 -15.43 0.69
C LYS A 62 5.12 -16.84 0.73
N CYS A 63 4.87 -17.45 -0.43
CA CYS A 63 4.07 -18.66 -0.55
C CYS A 63 4.85 -19.83 -1.20
N SER A 64 6.09 -19.60 -1.62
CA SER A 64 7.06 -20.65 -1.89
C SER A 64 7.56 -21.28 -0.58
N PRO A 65 7.93 -22.57 -0.58
CA PRO A 65 7.97 -23.47 -1.75
C PRO A 65 6.64 -24.19 -2.03
N CYS A 66 5.60 -23.98 -1.22
CA CYS A 66 4.43 -24.88 -1.22
C CYS A 66 3.45 -24.65 -2.39
N HIS A 67 3.25 -23.40 -2.82
CA HIS A 67 2.20 -23.03 -3.78
C HIS A 67 2.71 -22.73 -5.20
N PHE A 68 3.98 -23.02 -5.46
CA PHE A 68 4.64 -22.86 -6.77
C PHE A 68 5.05 -24.22 -7.33
N THR A 69 5.50 -24.27 -8.58
CA THR A 69 5.83 -25.52 -9.28
C THR A 69 6.76 -26.40 -8.45
N GLY A 70 6.41 -27.68 -8.29
CA GLY A 70 7.12 -28.65 -7.44
C GLY A 70 6.71 -28.61 -5.96
N GLY A 71 5.89 -27.64 -5.54
CA GLY A 71 5.38 -27.51 -4.19
C GLY A 71 4.28 -28.52 -3.84
N THR A 72 4.22 -28.92 -2.57
CA THR A 72 3.26 -29.91 -2.07
C THR A 72 1.79 -29.48 -2.19
N MET A 73 1.52 -28.17 -2.24
CA MET A 73 0.17 -27.60 -2.35
C MET A 73 -0.18 -27.13 -3.76
N TYR A 74 0.76 -27.20 -4.71
CA TYR A 74 0.62 -26.63 -6.05
C TYR A 74 -0.61 -27.15 -6.81
N ALA A 75 -0.85 -28.46 -6.76
CA ALA A 75 -1.97 -29.08 -7.45
C ALA A 75 -3.35 -28.57 -6.99
N ARG A 76 -3.43 -28.03 -5.77
CA ARG A 76 -4.69 -27.52 -5.18
C ARG A 76 -4.81 -26.01 -5.31
N LEU A 77 -3.72 -25.29 -5.07
CA LEU A 77 -3.67 -23.84 -4.99
C LEU A 77 -2.38 -23.32 -5.64
N PRO A 78 -2.32 -23.28 -6.99
CA PRO A 78 -1.16 -22.78 -7.72
C PRO A 78 -1.17 -21.24 -7.74
N PHE A 79 -0.20 -20.61 -7.09
CA PHE A 79 -0.15 -19.14 -6.93
C PHE A 79 0.62 -18.41 -8.03
N ASP A 80 1.19 -19.16 -8.97
CA ASP A 80 1.76 -18.66 -10.23
C ASP A 80 0.69 -18.44 -11.31
N ARG A 81 -0.60 -18.67 -10.99
CA ARG A 81 -1.74 -18.48 -11.89
C ARG A 81 -2.64 -17.34 -11.43
N PRO A 82 -2.95 -16.35 -12.29
CA PRO A 82 -3.80 -15.22 -11.91
C PRO A 82 -5.21 -15.67 -11.49
N GLU A 83 -5.74 -16.71 -12.10
CA GLU A 83 -7.10 -17.21 -11.84
C GLU A 83 -7.27 -17.71 -10.40
N THR A 84 -6.21 -18.29 -9.81
CA THR A 84 -6.22 -18.71 -8.40
C THR A 84 -6.33 -17.49 -7.47
N ILE A 85 -5.63 -16.41 -7.82
CA ILE A 85 -5.58 -15.17 -7.03
C ILE A 85 -6.92 -14.44 -7.10
N GLU A 86 -7.50 -14.36 -8.29
CA GLU A 86 -8.87 -13.85 -8.51
C GLU A 86 -9.89 -14.59 -7.66
N LYS A 87 -9.86 -15.93 -7.68
CA LYS A 87 -10.78 -16.77 -6.91
C LYS A 87 -10.61 -16.62 -5.40
N LEU A 88 -9.38 -16.45 -4.92
CA LEU A 88 -9.12 -16.27 -3.49
C LEU A 88 -9.45 -14.84 -3.01
N GLY A 89 -9.21 -13.85 -3.86
CA GLY A 89 -9.40 -12.44 -3.56
C GLY A 89 -8.68 -12.03 -2.28
N THR A 90 -9.41 -11.33 -1.41
CA THR A 90 -8.88 -10.77 -0.15
C THR A 90 -8.57 -11.82 0.92
N LYS A 91 -8.89 -13.11 0.73
CA LYS A 91 -8.50 -14.18 1.67
C LYS A 91 -6.98 -14.28 1.83
N LEU A 92 -6.23 -13.87 0.80
CA LEU A 92 -4.77 -13.78 0.83
C LEU A 92 -4.26 -12.86 1.96
N PHE A 93 -5.07 -11.88 2.41
CA PHE A 93 -4.68 -10.89 3.42
C PHE A 93 -4.58 -11.47 4.83
N THR A 94 -5.06 -12.71 5.02
CA THR A 94 -4.81 -13.48 6.24
C THR A 94 -3.33 -13.91 6.38
N ARG A 95 -2.57 -13.89 5.28
CA ARG A 95 -1.14 -14.21 5.23
C ARG A 95 -0.29 -13.01 4.79
N ILE A 96 -0.83 -12.13 3.97
CA ILE A 96 -0.16 -10.92 3.47
C ILE A 96 -0.65 -9.73 4.28
N ARG A 97 0.20 -9.22 5.19
CA ARG A 97 -0.19 -8.18 6.16
C ARG A 97 0.34 -6.79 5.84
N ASP A 98 1.30 -6.67 4.93
CA ASP A 98 1.83 -5.37 4.53
C ASP A 98 0.79 -4.63 3.67
N GLU A 99 0.53 -3.37 4.02
CA GLU A 99 -0.55 -2.59 3.38
C GLU A 99 -0.24 -2.29 1.90
N LYS A 100 1.03 -2.13 1.53
CA LYS A 100 1.42 -1.90 0.13
C LYS A 100 1.24 -3.17 -0.68
N GLU A 101 1.63 -4.32 -0.12
CA GLU A 101 1.40 -5.64 -0.70
C GLU A 101 -0.11 -5.92 -0.89
N GLN A 102 -0.94 -5.65 0.12
CA GLN A 102 -2.38 -5.79 0.02
C GLN A 102 -3.00 -4.84 -1.01
N ARG A 103 -2.53 -3.59 -1.04
CA ARG A 103 -3.00 -2.60 -2.02
C ARG A 103 -2.72 -3.05 -3.45
N LEU A 104 -1.52 -3.54 -3.73
CA LEU A 104 -1.16 -4.09 -5.04
C LEU A 104 -2.11 -5.21 -5.48
N ILE A 105 -2.44 -6.12 -4.55
CA ILE A 105 -3.36 -7.23 -4.84
C ILE A 105 -4.79 -6.71 -5.04
N ARG A 106 -5.26 -5.72 -4.27
CA ARG A 106 -6.58 -5.11 -4.48
C ARG A 106 -6.67 -4.43 -5.85
N ASP A 107 -5.64 -3.68 -6.24
CA ASP A 107 -5.60 -3.00 -7.53
C ASP A 107 -5.59 -4.01 -8.69
N PHE A 108 -4.89 -5.13 -8.55
CA PHE A 108 -4.96 -6.25 -9.49
C PHE A 108 -6.37 -6.87 -9.55
N LEU A 109 -6.99 -7.18 -8.41
CA LEU A 109 -8.32 -7.79 -8.37
C LEU A 109 -9.40 -6.87 -8.96
N ALA A 110 -9.30 -5.56 -8.75
CA ALA A 110 -10.20 -4.58 -9.34
C ALA A 110 -10.11 -4.60 -10.87
N GLN A 111 -8.90 -4.65 -11.43
CA GLN A 111 -8.69 -4.73 -12.88
C GLN A 111 -9.30 -6.01 -13.49
N GLN A 112 -9.18 -7.15 -12.80
CA GLN A 112 -9.76 -8.40 -13.28
C GLN A 112 -11.29 -8.41 -13.19
N ALA A 113 -11.86 -7.74 -12.18
CA ALA A 113 -13.31 -7.57 -12.08
C ALA A 113 -13.87 -6.72 -13.23
N GLU A 114 -13.21 -5.62 -13.59
CA GLU A 114 -13.58 -4.78 -14.74
C GLU A 114 -13.47 -5.56 -16.07
N LYS A 115 -12.37 -6.29 -16.27
CA LYS A 115 -12.16 -7.12 -17.46
C LYS A 115 -13.21 -8.23 -17.60
N GLY A 116 -13.68 -8.79 -16.49
CA GLY A 116 -14.71 -9.83 -16.49
C GLY A 116 -16.11 -9.31 -16.85
N GLN A 117 -16.39 -8.03 -16.57
CA GLN A 117 -17.68 -7.39 -16.84
C GLN A 117 -17.87 -6.98 -18.31
N ASP A 118 -16.77 -6.86 -19.06
CA ASP A 118 -16.76 -6.45 -20.48
C ASP A 118 -16.74 -7.64 -21.46
N ARG A 119 -16.95 -8.88 -20.99
CA ARG A 119 -17.04 -10.07 -21.84
C ARG A 119 -18.49 -10.25 -22.35
N PRO A 120 -18.76 -10.18 -23.67
CA PRO A 120 -20.11 -10.34 -24.24
C PRO A 120 -20.66 -11.77 -24.10
#